data_AF-A0A6V8CTD6-F1
#
_entry.id   AF-A0A6V8CTD6-F1
#
_cell.length_a   1.000
_cell.length_b   1.000
_cell.length_c   1.000
_cell.angle_alpha   90.00
_cell.angle_beta   90.00
_cell.angle_gamma   90.00
#
_symmetry.space_group_name_H-M   'P 1'
#
loop_
_entity.id
_entity.type
_entity.pdbx_description
1 polymer ?
#
loop_
_entity_poly.entity_id
_entity_poly.type
_entity_poly.pdbx_seq_one_letter_code
_entity_poly.pdbx_strand_id
1 'polypeptide(L)'
;CWFDSGCASFAQWHHPFDNPETFENNFPIDYICEGVDQTRGWFYTLLAVSTTVFDSICYKRCLSLGLILDAEGKKMSKSRGNIVDPWDHFNREGADATRWYMVTAGAPWNPLKFDPNGVRETYAKMFLTLWNCYRFYADYAEDDGFNPDNSETYIPVEERSPLDRWILSRLSQVAYAYHRQFEDWDFHKACRDLEEFVVNDLSNWYIRRSRRRLWEDTKSSDALACEHTLHEILTIVARLMAPVAPFISDEIHRNLTGGASVHLADWPIRSEGPLEGEDELPPIDMVLEAKMELVRSLAETGRRIRIDANRRQRLPCQASWIVGGPEISEFHDILAEELNVEFLATEEDLDRFQRIELAPNRKALGRKCRQDLPVVLDELSKVDPESFLLEIEAGLGALAGYEITAEDVEIRRVEKEGFAASTIQFDGPDGEMDVSLVMDMALTDALQSKGLARDIIRRIQSKRKELDLEVNATIALEVWLPSNAPGMSEEDQSHVASEVRASSAVFHRVDPDAVASEAGTGADVFSLDGEFEISYLVSAL
;
A
#
# COMPACT_ATOMS: atom_id res chain seq x y z
N CYS A 1 -23.52 -4.23 48.26
CA CYS A 1 -22.99 -3.92 46.91
C CYS A 1 -22.09 -5.02 46.37
N TRP A 2 -20.88 -5.27 46.90
CA TRP A 2 -19.96 -6.27 46.31
C TRP A 2 -20.42 -7.74 46.46
N PHE A 3 -21.14 -8.07 47.53
CA PHE A 3 -21.80 -9.38 47.66
C PHE A 3 -22.88 -9.54 46.60
N ASP A 4 -23.74 -8.53 46.44
CA ASP A 4 -24.81 -8.51 45.43
C ASP A 4 -24.27 -8.74 44.01
N SER A 5 -23.18 -8.05 43.62
CA SER A 5 -22.55 -8.27 42.31
C SER A 5 -21.85 -9.62 42.21
N GLY A 6 -21.26 -10.13 43.30
CA GLY A 6 -20.70 -11.48 43.36
C GLY A 6 -21.74 -12.60 43.15
N CYS A 7 -23.02 -12.31 43.39
CA CYS A 7 -24.12 -13.25 43.15
C CYS A 7 -24.69 -13.19 41.72
N ALA A 8 -24.18 -12.32 40.84
CA ALA A 8 -24.79 -12.04 39.54
C ALA A 8 -24.95 -13.29 38.64
N SER A 9 -24.00 -14.24 38.69
CA SER A 9 -24.00 -15.43 37.84
C SER A 9 -25.23 -16.33 38.03
N PHE A 10 -25.85 -16.32 39.21
CA PHE A 10 -27.03 -17.15 39.51
C PHE A 10 -28.26 -16.33 39.92
N ALA A 11 -28.07 -15.16 40.54
CA ALA A 11 -29.18 -14.31 40.98
C ALA A 11 -29.99 -13.73 39.82
N GLN A 12 -29.37 -13.51 38.65
CA GLN A 12 -30.06 -13.05 37.43
C GLN A 12 -31.15 -14.03 36.96
N TRP A 13 -31.04 -15.30 37.36
CA TRP A 13 -31.98 -16.37 37.02
C TRP A 13 -32.90 -16.74 38.17
N HIS A 14 -32.94 -15.95 39.25
CA HIS A 14 -33.71 -16.25 40.46
C HIS A 14 -33.39 -17.64 41.06
N HIS A 15 -32.17 -18.12 40.82
CA HIS A 15 -31.68 -19.38 41.38
C HIS A 15 -31.62 -19.29 42.92
N PRO A 16 -32.03 -20.33 43.67
CA PRO A 16 -32.37 -21.69 43.22
C PRO A 16 -33.87 -21.95 42.99
N PHE A 17 -34.71 -20.92 42.89
CA PHE A 17 -36.16 -21.09 42.92
C PHE A 17 -36.77 -21.38 41.54
N ASP A 18 -36.22 -20.81 40.49
CA ASP A 18 -36.66 -20.99 39.10
C ASP A 18 -35.82 -22.06 38.37
N ASN A 19 -35.97 -22.19 37.04
CA ASN A 19 -35.46 -23.29 36.24
C ASN A 19 -33.95 -23.57 36.45
N PRO A 20 -33.57 -24.71 37.08
CA PRO A 20 -32.18 -25.04 37.35
C PRO A 20 -31.36 -25.26 36.07
N GLU A 21 -31.98 -25.75 34.98
CA GLU A 21 -31.30 -26.03 33.72
C GLU A 21 -30.69 -24.76 33.09
N THR A 22 -31.33 -23.60 33.25
CA THR A 22 -30.79 -22.33 32.74
C THR A 22 -29.46 -22.00 33.41
N PHE A 23 -29.36 -22.20 34.73
CA PHE A 23 -28.11 -21.98 35.45
C PHE A 23 -27.06 -23.02 35.05
N GLU A 24 -27.43 -24.30 35.05
CA GLU A 24 -26.51 -25.41 34.72
C GLU A 24 -25.92 -25.30 33.31
N ASN A 25 -26.68 -24.81 32.34
CA ASN A 25 -26.22 -24.64 30.96
C ASN A 25 -25.35 -23.39 30.75
N ASN A 26 -25.39 -22.41 31.66
CA ASN A 26 -24.70 -21.12 31.50
C ASN A 26 -23.62 -20.86 32.58
N PHE A 27 -23.43 -21.80 33.51
CA PHE A 27 -22.43 -21.71 34.58
C PHE A 27 -21.49 -22.93 34.54
N PRO A 28 -20.16 -22.72 34.64
CA PRO A 28 -19.46 -21.44 34.74
C PRO A 28 -19.43 -20.65 33.42
N ILE A 29 -19.38 -19.33 33.53
CA ILE A 29 -19.38 -18.39 32.39
C ILE A 29 -18.09 -18.59 31.57
N ASP A 30 -18.17 -18.57 30.23
CA ASP A 30 -16.98 -18.80 29.40
C ASP A 30 -15.94 -17.67 29.49
N TYR A 31 -16.39 -16.42 29.53
CA TYR A 31 -15.54 -15.24 29.45
C TYR A 31 -16.09 -14.07 30.26
N ILE A 32 -15.18 -13.33 30.91
CA ILE A 32 -15.47 -12.05 31.56
C ILE A 32 -14.36 -11.04 31.24
N CYS A 33 -14.73 -9.77 31.07
CA CYS A 33 -13.81 -8.70 30.69
C CYS A 33 -14.14 -7.40 31.43
N GLU A 34 -13.22 -6.93 32.25
CA GLU A 34 -13.37 -5.67 33.00
C GLU A 34 -12.01 -5.02 33.26
N GLY A 35 -12.02 -3.76 33.74
CA GLY A 35 -10.82 -3.03 34.14
C GLY A 35 -10.03 -3.71 35.27
N VAL A 36 -8.72 -3.44 35.31
CA VAL A 36 -7.77 -3.98 36.31
C VAL A 36 -8.15 -3.69 37.76
N ASP A 37 -8.93 -2.65 38.02
CA ASP A 37 -9.49 -2.35 39.32
C ASP A 37 -10.47 -3.42 39.83
N GLN A 38 -11.06 -4.23 38.94
CA GLN A 38 -11.97 -5.31 39.31
C GLN A 38 -11.29 -6.56 39.87
N THR A 39 -9.96 -6.66 39.82
CA THR A 39 -9.18 -7.74 40.46
C THR A 39 -9.41 -7.84 41.96
N ARG A 40 -9.73 -6.72 42.62
CA ARG A 40 -10.14 -6.67 44.05
C ARG A 40 -11.63 -6.38 44.25
N GLY A 41 -12.36 -6.24 43.15
CA GLY A 41 -13.80 -5.96 43.11
C GLY A 41 -14.54 -7.18 42.59
N TRP A 42 -15.17 -7.04 41.43
CA TRP A 42 -16.11 -8.03 40.90
C TRP A 42 -15.48 -9.38 40.57
N PHE A 43 -14.26 -9.42 40.01
CA PHE A 43 -13.57 -10.69 39.73
C PHE A 43 -13.37 -11.51 41.00
N TYR A 44 -12.98 -10.84 42.08
CA TYR A 44 -12.77 -11.48 43.38
C TYR A 44 -14.09 -11.96 43.98
N THR A 45 -15.13 -11.12 43.99
CA THR A 45 -16.40 -11.52 44.63
C THR A 45 -17.15 -12.59 43.88
N LEU A 46 -17.13 -12.59 42.54
CA LEU A 46 -17.65 -13.69 41.72
C LEU A 46 -16.98 -15.01 42.08
N LEU A 47 -15.64 -15.03 42.14
CA LEU A 47 -14.89 -16.24 42.47
C LEU A 47 -15.16 -16.68 43.91
N ALA A 48 -15.10 -15.77 44.88
CA ALA A 48 -15.30 -16.10 46.30
C ALA A 48 -16.71 -16.66 46.58
N VAL A 49 -17.75 -16.04 46.01
CA VAL A 49 -19.13 -16.51 46.16
C VAL A 49 -19.30 -17.86 45.47
N SER A 50 -18.83 -17.98 44.22
CA SER A 50 -18.92 -19.23 43.45
C SER A 50 -18.26 -20.41 44.16
N THR A 51 -17.04 -20.24 44.65
CA THR A 51 -16.33 -21.29 45.39
C THR A 51 -17.03 -21.64 46.70
N THR A 52 -17.60 -20.66 47.40
CA THR A 52 -18.27 -20.91 48.69
C THR A 52 -19.63 -21.60 48.53
N VAL A 53 -20.38 -21.26 47.48
CA VAL A 53 -21.77 -21.71 47.29
C VAL A 53 -21.85 -22.97 46.43
N PHE A 54 -21.02 -23.06 45.38
CA PHE A 54 -21.11 -24.11 44.36
C PHE A 54 -19.86 -25.00 44.26
N ASP A 55 -18.82 -24.73 45.06
CA ASP A 55 -17.52 -25.43 44.97
C ASP A 55 -16.96 -25.47 43.52
N SER A 56 -17.14 -24.35 42.80
CA SER A 56 -16.78 -24.23 41.39
C SER A 56 -16.12 -22.88 41.08
N ILE A 57 -15.39 -22.82 39.96
CA ILE A 57 -14.98 -21.55 39.34
C ILE A 57 -16.21 -20.79 38.86
N CYS A 58 -16.15 -19.45 38.80
CA CYS A 58 -17.27 -18.66 38.27
C CYS A 58 -17.17 -18.42 36.76
N TYR A 59 -15.94 -18.33 36.25
CA TYR A 59 -15.65 -18.05 34.85
C TYR A 59 -14.43 -18.86 34.37
N LYS A 60 -14.46 -19.32 33.12
CA LYS A 60 -13.39 -20.13 32.52
C LYS A 60 -12.22 -19.28 32.05
N ARG A 61 -12.50 -18.07 31.55
CA ARG A 61 -11.49 -17.12 31.05
C ARG A 61 -11.79 -15.71 31.58
N CYS A 62 -10.74 -14.96 31.94
CA CYS A 62 -10.85 -13.62 32.51
C CYS A 62 -9.83 -12.69 31.86
N LEU A 63 -10.30 -11.67 31.13
CA LEU A 63 -9.46 -10.61 30.58
C LEU A 63 -9.53 -9.37 31.49
N SER A 64 -8.37 -8.92 31.95
CA SER A 64 -8.26 -7.69 32.74
C SER A 64 -7.73 -6.57 31.87
N LEU A 65 -8.55 -5.56 31.63
CA LEU A 65 -8.24 -4.41 30.79
C LEU A 65 -7.41 -3.35 31.53
N GLY A 66 -6.55 -2.67 30.79
CA GLY A 66 -5.91 -1.45 31.26
C GLY A 66 -6.92 -0.30 31.43
N LEU A 67 -6.54 0.71 32.20
CA LEU A 67 -7.37 1.92 32.36
C LEU A 67 -7.19 2.86 31.16
N ILE A 68 -8.25 3.56 30.78
CA ILE A 68 -8.18 4.66 29.82
C ILE A 68 -7.69 5.92 30.53
N LEU A 69 -6.65 6.54 29.96
CA LEU A 69 -5.97 7.74 30.42
C LEU A 69 -6.18 8.86 29.39
N ASP A 70 -5.94 10.11 29.78
CA ASP A 70 -5.82 11.19 28.80
C ASP A 70 -4.58 11.01 27.90
N ALA A 71 -4.44 11.86 26.88
CA ALA A 71 -3.32 11.83 25.94
C ALA A 71 -1.95 11.96 26.64
N GLU A 72 -1.88 12.67 27.77
CA GLU A 72 -0.68 12.80 28.59
C GLU A 72 -0.44 11.63 29.57
N GLY A 73 -1.32 10.63 29.58
CA GLY A 73 -1.20 9.44 30.45
C GLY A 73 -1.64 9.68 31.90
N LYS A 74 -2.44 10.70 32.17
CA LYS A 74 -3.03 10.94 33.49
C LYS A 74 -4.44 10.34 33.54
N LYS A 75 -4.81 9.88 34.75
CA LYS A 75 -6.18 9.43 35.02
C LYS A 75 -7.19 10.56 34.73
N MET A 76 -8.21 10.25 33.94
CA MET A 76 -9.31 11.15 33.63
C MET A 76 -10.19 11.41 34.86
N SER A 77 -10.59 12.66 35.09
CA SER A 77 -11.50 13.04 36.18
C SER A 77 -12.17 14.39 35.93
N LYS A 78 -13.40 14.56 36.44
CA LYS A 78 -14.15 15.82 36.31
C LYS A 78 -13.38 17.00 36.91
N SER A 79 -12.72 16.78 38.05
CA SER A 79 -11.91 17.79 38.74
C SER A 79 -10.68 18.25 37.96
N ARG A 80 -10.16 17.42 37.04
CA ARG A 80 -9.00 17.76 36.20
C ARG A 80 -9.40 18.34 34.85
N GLY A 81 -10.69 18.32 34.50
CA GLY A 81 -11.19 18.83 33.22
C GLY A 81 -10.70 18.07 31.99
N ASN A 82 -10.11 16.88 32.17
CA ASN A 82 -9.49 16.07 31.12
C ASN A 82 -10.34 14.84 30.72
N ILE A 83 -11.67 14.92 30.93
CA ILE A 83 -12.57 13.86 30.50
C ILE A 83 -12.84 14.02 29.01
N VAL A 84 -12.74 12.91 28.28
CA VAL A 84 -13.26 12.79 26.92
C VAL A 84 -14.68 12.25 26.98
N ASP A 85 -15.62 12.92 26.33
CA ASP A 85 -16.98 12.41 26.15
C ASP A 85 -17.01 11.50 24.90
N PRO A 86 -17.37 10.21 25.04
CA PRO A 86 -17.50 9.31 23.89
C PRO A 86 -18.45 9.83 22.80
N TRP A 87 -19.47 10.61 23.17
CA TRP A 87 -20.44 11.15 22.20
C TRP A 87 -19.83 12.15 21.23
N ASP A 88 -18.77 12.87 21.64
CA ASP A 88 -18.06 13.78 20.72
C ASP A 88 -17.47 13.02 19.55
N HIS A 89 -17.03 11.78 19.79
CA HIS A 89 -16.46 10.90 18.77
C HIS A 89 -17.51 10.11 18.00
N PHE A 90 -18.53 9.59 18.68
CA PHE A 90 -19.63 8.91 18.01
C PHE A 90 -20.35 9.79 17.00
N ASN A 91 -20.54 11.08 17.31
CA ASN A 91 -21.21 12.01 16.41
C ASN A 91 -20.32 12.52 15.27
N ARG A 92 -18.99 12.47 15.42
CA ARG A 92 -18.04 13.03 14.44
C ARG A 92 -17.39 11.96 13.56
N GLU A 93 -16.87 10.90 14.15
CA GLU A 93 -16.17 9.82 13.45
C GLU A 93 -16.97 8.51 13.39
N GLY A 94 -17.99 8.36 14.24
CA GLY A 94 -18.83 7.16 14.31
C GLY A 94 -18.37 6.17 15.39
N ALA A 95 -19.30 5.28 15.76
CA ALA A 95 -19.05 4.25 16.78
C ALA A 95 -17.95 3.28 16.36
N ASP A 96 -17.94 2.86 15.09
CA ASP A 96 -16.98 1.87 14.59
C ASP A 96 -15.54 2.40 14.60
N ALA A 97 -15.31 3.64 14.17
CA ALA A 97 -13.98 4.25 14.22
C ALA A 97 -13.45 4.31 15.65
N THR A 98 -14.32 4.61 16.62
CA THR A 98 -13.96 4.64 18.04
C THR A 98 -13.63 3.24 18.56
N ARG A 99 -14.46 2.23 18.24
CA ARG A 99 -14.23 0.84 18.63
C ARG A 99 -12.93 0.29 18.04
N TRP A 100 -12.70 0.52 16.76
CA TRP A 100 -11.50 0.10 16.06
C TRP A 100 -10.25 0.74 16.67
N TYR A 101 -10.26 2.05 16.90
CA TYR A 101 -9.16 2.75 17.56
C TYR A 101 -8.86 2.19 18.95
N MET A 102 -9.88 1.93 19.77
CA MET A 102 -9.69 1.35 21.10
C MET A 102 -9.03 -0.04 21.06
N VAL A 103 -9.25 -0.81 19.98
CA VAL A 103 -8.62 -2.11 19.78
C VAL A 103 -7.21 -1.98 19.20
N THR A 104 -7.00 -1.14 18.18
CA THR A 104 -5.72 -1.08 17.45
C THR A 104 -4.64 -0.24 18.15
N ALA A 105 -5.03 0.72 18.98
CA ALA A 105 -4.11 1.64 19.65
C ALA A 105 -3.13 0.97 20.63
N GLY A 106 -3.46 -0.21 21.14
CA GLY A 106 -2.58 -0.95 22.04
C GLY A 106 -3.18 -2.26 22.52
N ALA A 107 -2.34 -3.08 23.17
CA ALA A 107 -2.82 -4.32 23.76
C ALA A 107 -3.86 -4.04 24.87
N PRO A 108 -4.99 -4.79 24.94
CA PRO A 108 -6.11 -4.47 25.84
C PRO A 108 -5.76 -4.39 27.34
N TRP A 109 -4.75 -5.14 27.79
CA TRP A 109 -4.29 -5.18 29.19
C TRP A 109 -3.37 -4.01 29.57
N ASN A 110 -2.89 -3.23 28.60
CA ASN A 110 -2.08 -2.04 28.86
C ASN A 110 -2.97 -0.81 29.04
N PRO A 111 -2.58 0.17 29.88
CA PRO A 111 -3.28 1.45 29.93
C PRO A 111 -3.31 2.13 28.56
N LEU A 112 -4.51 2.50 28.10
CA LEU A 112 -4.70 3.20 26.83
C LEU A 112 -4.61 4.71 27.07
N LYS A 113 -3.67 5.38 26.40
CA LYS A 113 -3.66 6.85 26.32
C LYS A 113 -4.58 7.27 25.19
N PHE A 114 -5.75 7.78 25.54
CA PHE A 114 -6.75 8.14 24.53
C PHE A 114 -6.37 9.46 23.85
N ASP A 115 -6.15 9.40 22.55
CA ASP A 115 -5.91 10.56 21.69
C ASP A 115 -7.09 10.76 20.72
N PRO A 116 -7.85 11.86 20.85
CA PRO A 116 -8.91 12.24 19.92
C PRO A 116 -8.48 12.28 18.44
N ASN A 117 -7.22 12.62 18.15
CA ASN A 117 -6.71 12.61 16.77
C ASN A 117 -6.50 11.19 16.25
N GLY A 118 -6.12 10.24 17.11
CA GLY A 118 -5.98 8.84 16.74
C GLY A 118 -7.28 8.22 16.21
N VAL A 119 -8.44 8.65 16.74
CA VAL A 119 -9.75 8.25 16.21
C VAL A 119 -9.98 8.77 14.79
N ARG A 120 -9.61 10.03 14.51
CA ARG A 120 -9.72 10.65 13.18
C ARG A 120 -8.82 9.97 12.16
N GLU A 121 -7.58 9.69 12.55
CA GLU A 121 -6.62 8.98 11.72
C GLU A 121 -7.11 7.57 11.41
N THR A 122 -7.65 6.86 12.41
CA THR A 122 -8.24 5.53 12.23
C THR A 122 -9.44 5.56 11.27
N TYR A 123 -10.33 6.55 11.42
CA TYR A 123 -11.44 6.77 10.49
C TYR A 123 -10.95 6.96 9.04
N ALA A 124 -10.01 7.87 8.83
CA ALA A 124 -9.49 8.15 7.49
C ALA A 124 -8.71 6.97 6.89
N LYS A 125 -7.90 6.30 7.70
CA LYS A 125 -7.01 5.21 7.24
C LYS A 125 -7.80 3.94 6.93
N MET A 126 -8.65 3.47 7.84
CA MET A 126 -9.38 2.21 7.67
C MET A 126 -10.74 2.43 6.99
N PHE A 127 -11.61 3.23 7.59
CA PHE A 127 -13.03 3.28 7.21
C PHE A 127 -13.27 4.00 5.89
N LEU A 128 -12.67 5.17 5.70
CA LEU A 128 -12.79 5.90 4.44
C LEU A 128 -12.15 5.11 3.29
N THR A 129 -11.01 4.46 3.52
CA THR A 129 -10.36 3.60 2.53
C THR A 129 -11.25 2.41 2.16
N LEU A 130 -11.72 1.64 3.14
CA LEU A 130 -12.61 0.49 2.90
C LEU A 130 -13.89 0.91 2.16
N TRP A 131 -14.50 2.02 2.57
CA TRP A 131 -15.70 2.54 1.91
C TRP A 131 -15.43 2.93 0.46
N ASN A 132 -14.28 3.55 0.18
CA ASN A 132 -13.88 3.88 -1.19
C ASN A 132 -13.59 2.61 -2.02
N CYS A 133 -13.02 1.56 -1.43
CA CYS A 133 -12.85 0.26 -2.10
C CYS A 133 -14.20 -0.37 -2.44
N TYR A 134 -15.13 -0.38 -1.48
CA TYR A 134 -16.50 -0.87 -1.69
C TYR A 134 -17.22 -0.06 -2.76
N ARG A 135 -17.17 1.28 -2.70
CA ARG A 135 -17.81 2.15 -3.69
C ARG A 135 -17.24 1.98 -5.07
N PHE A 136 -15.91 1.89 -5.18
CA PHE A 136 -15.26 1.55 -6.44
C PHE A 136 -15.86 0.27 -7.03
N TYR A 137 -15.91 -0.83 -6.27
CA TYR A 137 -16.52 -2.07 -6.75
C TYR A 137 -18.01 -1.91 -7.10
N ALA A 138 -18.79 -1.31 -6.20
CA ALA A 138 -20.26 -1.25 -6.32
C ALA A 138 -20.70 -0.45 -7.56
N ASP A 139 -20.00 0.65 -7.86
CA ASP A 139 -20.33 1.51 -8.99
C ASP A 139 -20.15 0.75 -10.32
N TYR A 140 -19.06 -0.01 -10.51
CA TYR A 140 -18.87 -0.83 -11.73
C TYR A 140 -19.79 -2.04 -11.78
N ALA A 141 -19.94 -2.76 -10.65
CA ALA A 141 -20.80 -3.93 -10.60
C ALA A 141 -22.26 -3.59 -10.95
N GLU A 142 -22.73 -2.40 -10.57
CA GLU A 142 -24.05 -1.89 -10.97
C GLU A 142 -24.10 -1.56 -12.47
N ASP A 143 -23.12 -0.81 -12.99
CA ASP A 143 -23.05 -0.41 -14.41
C ASP A 143 -22.98 -1.63 -15.36
N ASP A 144 -22.26 -2.67 -14.97
CA ASP A 144 -22.06 -3.89 -15.75
C ASP A 144 -23.16 -4.94 -15.54
N GLY A 145 -24.04 -4.73 -14.55
CA GLY A 145 -25.08 -5.69 -14.17
C GLY A 145 -24.51 -6.99 -13.62
N PHE A 146 -23.37 -6.91 -12.93
CA PHE A 146 -22.67 -8.04 -12.34
C PHE A 146 -23.55 -8.77 -11.32
N ASN A 147 -23.53 -10.11 -11.38
CA ASN A 147 -24.20 -10.96 -10.41
C ASN A 147 -23.23 -12.04 -9.91
N PRO A 148 -22.81 -11.98 -8.63
CA PRO A 148 -21.85 -12.93 -8.06
C PRO A 148 -22.41 -14.37 -8.03
N ASP A 149 -23.72 -14.55 -7.97
CA ASP A 149 -24.37 -15.86 -7.90
C ASP A 149 -24.61 -16.51 -9.28
N ASN A 150 -24.23 -15.83 -10.38
CA ASN A 150 -24.42 -16.37 -11.71
C ASN A 150 -23.28 -17.32 -12.10
N SER A 151 -23.57 -18.62 -12.06
CA SER A 151 -22.61 -19.68 -12.41
C SER A 151 -22.12 -19.65 -13.86
N GLU A 152 -22.88 -19.06 -14.80
CA GLU A 152 -22.45 -18.96 -16.21
C GLU A 152 -21.33 -17.92 -16.41
N THR A 153 -21.24 -16.96 -15.51
CA THR A 153 -20.24 -15.87 -15.53
C THR A 153 -19.20 -16.05 -14.43
N TYR A 154 -19.16 -17.20 -13.76
CA TYR A 154 -18.16 -17.48 -12.74
C TYR A 154 -16.80 -17.78 -13.38
N ILE A 155 -15.75 -17.13 -12.88
CA ILE A 155 -14.36 -17.39 -13.28
C ILE A 155 -13.62 -18.06 -12.11
N PRO A 156 -13.16 -19.32 -12.27
CA PRO A 156 -12.37 -20.01 -11.24
C PRO A 156 -11.10 -19.25 -10.89
N VAL A 157 -10.66 -19.31 -9.62
CA VAL A 157 -9.49 -18.55 -9.12
C VAL A 157 -8.24 -18.84 -9.95
N GLU A 158 -8.02 -20.10 -10.34
CA GLU A 158 -6.90 -20.55 -11.16
C GLU A 158 -6.87 -19.95 -12.58
N GLU A 159 -8.00 -19.50 -13.10
CA GLU A 159 -8.13 -18.86 -14.42
C GLU A 159 -8.02 -17.33 -14.33
N ARG A 160 -7.96 -16.76 -13.13
CA ARG A 160 -7.83 -15.32 -12.92
C ARG A 160 -6.39 -14.84 -13.09
N SER A 161 -6.23 -13.52 -13.25
CA SER A 161 -4.92 -12.91 -13.44
C SER A 161 -3.98 -13.23 -12.26
N PRO A 162 -2.64 -13.22 -12.47
CA PRO A 162 -1.68 -13.35 -11.36
C PRO A 162 -1.93 -12.36 -10.22
N LEU A 163 -2.41 -11.15 -10.53
CA LEU A 163 -2.73 -10.13 -9.54
C LEU A 163 -3.96 -10.50 -8.68
N ASP A 164 -4.99 -11.11 -9.29
CA ASP A 164 -6.19 -11.59 -8.59
C ASP A 164 -5.85 -12.77 -7.67
N ARG A 165 -5.11 -13.75 -8.19
CA ARG A 165 -4.66 -14.93 -7.43
C ARG A 165 -3.80 -14.51 -6.24
N TRP A 166 -2.91 -13.53 -6.44
CA TRP A 166 -2.06 -13.00 -5.39
C TRP A 166 -2.89 -12.34 -4.27
N ILE A 167 -3.81 -11.43 -4.58
CA ILE A 167 -4.56 -10.71 -3.54
C ILE A 167 -5.49 -11.64 -2.75
N LEU A 168 -6.02 -12.69 -3.39
CA LEU A 168 -6.83 -13.72 -2.74
C LEU A 168 -5.99 -14.61 -1.82
N SER A 169 -4.78 -14.99 -2.25
CA SER A 169 -3.82 -15.68 -1.37
C SER A 169 -3.46 -14.83 -0.14
N ARG A 170 -3.18 -13.54 -0.36
CA ARG A 170 -2.92 -12.56 0.73
C ARG A 170 -4.09 -12.48 1.70
N LEU A 171 -5.32 -12.38 1.20
CA LEU A 171 -6.54 -12.34 2.00
C LEU A 171 -6.65 -13.58 2.90
N SER A 172 -6.45 -14.78 2.35
CA SER A 172 -6.51 -16.01 3.12
C SER A 172 -5.45 -16.06 4.23
N GLN A 173 -4.20 -15.67 3.95
CA GLN A 173 -3.17 -15.58 4.99
C GLN A 173 -3.51 -14.59 6.09
N VAL A 174 -4.01 -13.40 5.72
CA VAL A 174 -4.45 -12.39 6.69
C VAL A 174 -5.62 -12.92 7.52
N ALA A 175 -6.58 -13.61 6.90
CA ALA A 175 -7.71 -14.22 7.60
C ALA A 175 -7.25 -15.27 8.62
N TYR A 176 -6.37 -16.21 8.24
CA TYR A 176 -5.82 -17.21 9.17
C TYR A 176 -5.01 -16.57 10.30
N ALA A 177 -4.19 -15.56 9.99
CA ALA A 177 -3.45 -14.82 11.01
C ALA A 177 -4.41 -14.10 11.96
N TYR A 178 -5.44 -13.44 11.43
CA TYR A 178 -6.48 -12.75 12.19
C TYR A 178 -7.20 -13.70 13.14
N HIS A 179 -7.62 -14.87 12.64
CA HIS A 179 -8.28 -15.90 13.43
C HIS A 179 -7.40 -16.36 14.61
N ARG A 180 -6.15 -16.76 14.36
CA ARG A 180 -5.23 -17.18 15.42
C ARG A 180 -5.01 -16.07 16.45
N GLN A 181 -4.82 -14.84 15.99
CA GLN A 181 -4.64 -13.70 16.89
C GLN A 181 -5.90 -13.39 17.71
N PHE A 182 -7.11 -13.66 17.19
CA PHE A 182 -8.34 -13.59 17.96
C PHE A 182 -8.44 -14.69 19.03
N GLU A 183 -8.04 -15.93 18.68
CA GLU A 183 -7.97 -17.04 19.64
C GLU A 183 -6.96 -16.76 20.78
N ASP A 184 -5.84 -16.13 20.44
CA ASP A 184 -4.77 -15.73 21.37
C ASP A 184 -5.03 -14.40 22.09
N TRP A 185 -6.16 -13.74 21.79
CA TRP A 185 -6.59 -12.44 22.36
C TRP A 185 -5.69 -11.25 21.98
N ASP A 186 -4.91 -11.40 20.93
CA ASP A 186 -4.11 -10.38 20.26
C ASP A 186 -4.96 -9.52 19.29
N PHE A 187 -6.17 -9.13 19.70
CA PHE A 187 -7.14 -8.36 18.87
C PHE A 187 -6.52 -7.12 18.21
N HIS A 188 -5.65 -6.44 18.95
CA HIS A 188 -4.92 -5.25 18.51
C HIS A 188 -3.98 -5.51 17.32
N LYS A 189 -3.37 -6.69 17.24
CA LYS A 189 -2.56 -7.09 16.07
C LYS A 189 -3.49 -7.50 14.93
N ALA A 190 -4.55 -8.24 15.23
CA ALA A 190 -5.45 -8.77 14.20
C ALA A 190 -6.09 -7.63 13.40
N CYS A 191 -6.63 -6.64 14.09
CA CYS A 191 -7.20 -5.46 13.46
C CYS A 191 -6.15 -4.62 12.69
N ARG A 192 -4.90 -4.57 13.15
CA ARG A 192 -3.83 -3.86 12.41
C ARG A 192 -3.43 -4.61 11.15
N ASP A 193 -3.35 -5.93 11.19
CA ASP A 193 -3.03 -6.74 10.01
C ASP A 193 -4.14 -6.65 8.95
N LEU A 194 -5.42 -6.64 9.37
CA LEU A 194 -6.54 -6.42 8.44
C LEU A 194 -6.55 -5.00 7.86
N GLU A 195 -6.25 -3.99 8.69
CA GLU A 195 -6.09 -2.60 8.23
C GLU A 195 -4.95 -2.46 7.22
N GLU A 196 -3.81 -3.10 7.48
CA GLU A 196 -2.66 -3.12 6.58
C GLU A 196 -3.02 -3.76 5.22
N PHE A 197 -3.74 -4.88 5.23
CA PHE A 197 -4.24 -5.51 4.02
C PHE A 197 -5.18 -4.59 3.22
N VAL A 198 -6.18 -4.00 3.86
CA VAL A 198 -7.15 -3.12 3.18
C VAL A 198 -6.46 -1.91 2.57
N VAL A 199 -5.52 -1.29 3.30
CA VAL A 199 -4.86 -0.07 2.86
C VAL A 199 -3.78 -0.35 1.81
N ASN A 200 -2.85 -1.25 2.11
CA ASN A 200 -1.65 -1.42 1.29
C ASN A 200 -1.80 -2.49 0.21
N ASP A 201 -2.51 -3.59 0.50
CA ASP A 201 -2.69 -4.66 -0.47
C ASP A 201 -3.88 -4.39 -1.40
N LEU A 202 -5.06 -4.15 -0.84
CA LEU A 202 -6.28 -3.94 -1.61
C LEU A 202 -6.32 -2.57 -2.28
N SER A 203 -6.25 -1.48 -1.50
CA SER A 203 -6.45 -0.13 -2.04
C SER A 203 -5.25 0.37 -2.85
N ASN A 204 -4.06 0.45 -2.23
CA ASN A 204 -2.88 1.07 -2.83
C ASN A 204 -2.28 0.23 -3.96
N TRP A 205 -2.53 -1.07 -3.99
CA TRP A 205 -1.95 -1.96 -4.99
C TRP A 205 -3.02 -2.56 -5.90
N TYR A 206 -3.83 -3.51 -5.40
CA TYR A 206 -4.74 -4.28 -6.25
C TYR A 206 -5.74 -3.39 -7.01
N ILE A 207 -6.51 -2.53 -6.33
CA ILE A 207 -7.49 -1.65 -6.95
C ILE A 207 -6.80 -0.66 -7.88
N ARG A 208 -5.71 -0.02 -7.44
CA ARG A 208 -4.99 0.97 -8.25
C ARG A 208 -4.51 0.37 -9.58
N ARG A 209 -4.03 -0.88 -9.56
CA ARG A 209 -3.56 -1.62 -10.73
C ARG A 209 -4.70 -2.23 -11.56
N SER A 210 -5.90 -2.38 -10.98
CA SER A 210 -7.05 -2.98 -11.66
C SER A 210 -8.03 -1.96 -12.28
N ARG A 211 -7.86 -0.65 -12.06
CA ARG A 211 -8.79 0.38 -12.58
C ARG A 211 -9.02 0.32 -14.10
N ARG A 212 -7.97 0.06 -14.88
CA ARG A 212 -8.06 0.00 -16.35
C ARG A 212 -8.88 -1.21 -16.82
N ARG A 213 -8.80 -2.33 -16.10
CA ARG A 213 -9.52 -3.58 -16.39
C ARG A 213 -11.04 -3.38 -16.37
N LEU A 214 -11.53 -2.54 -15.45
CA LEU A 214 -12.95 -2.20 -15.33
C LEU A 214 -13.39 -1.02 -16.20
N TRP A 215 -12.48 -0.34 -16.92
CA TRP A 215 -12.81 0.81 -17.78
C TRP A 215 -12.82 0.49 -19.27
N GLU A 216 -11.85 -0.29 -19.75
CA GLU A 216 -11.56 -0.43 -21.19
C GLU A 216 -12.39 -1.54 -21.86
N ASP A 217 -12.67 -2.65 -21.15
CA ASP A 217 -13.39 -3.80 -21.70
C ASP A 217 -14.26 -4.49 -20.65
N THR A 218 -15.38 -3.84 -20.31
CA THR A 218 -16.25 -4.24 -19.19
C THR A 218 -16.94 -5.60 -19.36
N LYS A 219 -16.84 -6.22 -20.53
CA LYS A 219 -17.40 -7.57 -20.80
C LYS A 219 -16.33 -8.62 -21.03
N SER A 220 -15.06 -8.29 -20.83
CA SER A 220 -13.97 -9.25 -20.91
C SER A 220 -14.02 -10.24 -19.74
N SER A 221 -13.46 -11.44 -19.93
CA SER A 221 -13.26 -12.40 -18.84
C SER A 221 -12.36 -11.84 -17.74
N ASP A 222 -11.46 -10.91 -18.08
CA ASP A 222 -10.54 -10.28 -17.14
C ASP A 222 -11.24 -9.26 -16.24
N ALA A 223 -12.13 -8.42 -16.80
CA ALA A 223 -12.97 -7.51 -16.02
C ALA A 223 -13.86 -8.29 -15.03
N LEU A 224 -14.51 -9.34 -15.53
CA LEU A 224 -15.38 -10.21 -14.73
C LEU A 224 -14.60 -10.94 -13.60
N ALA A 225 -13.37 -11.40 -13.88
CA ALA A 225 -12.49 -11.97 -12.86
C ALA A 225 -12.12 -10.96 -11.77
N CYS A 226 -11.89 -9.69 -12.13
CA CYS A 226 -11.63 -8.61 -11.20
C CYS A 226 -12.84 -8.33 -10.29
N GLU A 227 -14.07 -8.32 -10.84
CA GLU A 227 -15.31 -8.13 -10.08
C GLU A 227 -15.54 -9.26 -9.08
N HIS A 228 -15.43 -10.53 -9.50
CA HIS A 228 -15.52 -11.69 -8.58
C HIS A 228 -14.50 -11.58 -7.45
N THR A 229 -13.26 -11.21 -7.77
CA THR A 229 -12.19 -11.08 -6.79
C THR A 229 -12.49 -9.98 -5.77
N LEU A 230 -12.96 -8.82 -6.20
CA LEU A 230 -13.36 -7.73 -5.30
C LEU A 230 -14.56 -8.13 -4.42
N HIS A 231 -15.55 -8.80 -4.99
CA HIS A 231 -16.72 -9.30 -4.27
C HIS A 231 -16.32 -10.24 -3.12
N GLU A 232 -15.46 -11.22 -3.42
CA GLU A 232 -14.95 -12.19 -2.43
C GLU A 232 -14.17 -11.48 -1.32
N ILE A 233 -13.25 -10.58 -1.68
CA ILE A 233 -12.43 -9.81 -0.72
C ILE A 233 -13.33 -9.01 0.22
N LEU A 234 -14.25 -8.21 -0.33
CA LEU A 234 -15.09 -7.32 0.48
C LEU A 234 -16.03 -8.12 1.41
N THR A 235 -16.54 -9.25 0.95
CA THR A 235 -17.40 -10.14 1.76
C THR A 235 -16.63 -10.76 2.93
N ILE A 236 -15.40 -11.26 2.69
CA ILE A 236 -14.55 -11.81 3.76
C ILE A 236 -14.10 -10.72 4.74
N VAL A 237 -13.67 -9.55 4.23
CA VAL A 237 -13.27 -8.40 5.07
C VAL A 237 -14.41 -7.96 5.97
N ALA A 238 -15.65 -7.87 5.44
CA ALA A 238 -16.82 -7.52 6.25
C ALA A 238 -17.04 -8.52 7.39
N ARG A 239 -16.96 -9.84 7.11
CA ARG A 239 -17.09 -10.89 8.13
C ARG A 239 -16.03 -10.81 9.22
N LEU A 240 -14.76 -10.62 8.86
CA LEU A 240 -13.65 -10.50 9.82
C LEU A 240 -13.76 -9.23 10.68
N MET A 241 -14.24 -8.14 10.09
CA MET A 241 -14.37 -6.82 10.72
C MET A 241 -15.56 -6.74 11.70
N ALA A 242 -16.62 -7.51 11.45
CA ALA A 242 -17.91 -7.42 12.16
C ALA A 242 -17.84 -7.46 13.71
N PRO A 243 -16.99 -8.29 14.36
CA PRO A 243 -16.90 -8.30 15.83
C PRO A 243 -16.44 -6.97 16.44
N VAL A 244 -15.65 -6.18 15.70
CA VAL A 244 -15.04 -4.94 16.20
C VAL A 244 -15.78 -3.71 15.68
N ALA A 245 -16.13 -3.69 14.40
CA ALA A 245 -16.80 -2.57 13.73
C ALA A 245 -18.11 -3.04 13.07
N PRO A 246 -19.19 -3.20 13.86
CA PRO A 246 -20.40 -3.88 13.42
C PRO A 246 -21.25 -3.10 12.39
N PHE A 247 -21.20 -1.77 12.34
CA PHE A 247 -22.16 -1.03 11.51
C PHE A 247 -21.75 -0.97 10.04
N ILE A 248 -20.51 -0.56 9.74
CA ILE A 248 -20.05 -0.46 8.35
C ILE A 248 -19.90 -1.84 7.69
N SER A 249 -19.50 -2.85 8.47
CA SER A 249 -19.37 -4.22 7.97
C SER A 249 -20.73 -4.80 7.61
N ASP A 250 -21.77 -4.55 8.41
CA ASP A 250 -23.14 -4.98 8.10
C ASP A 250 -23.70 -4.26 6.88
N GLU A 251 -23.48 -2.95 6.75
CA GLU A 251 -23.89 -2.17 5.58
C GLU A 251 -23.26 -2.71 4.28
N ILE A 252 -21.92 -2.88 4.27
CA ILE A 252 -21.21 -3.43 3.11
C ILE A 252 -21.70 -4.84 2.79
N HIS A 253 -21.77 -5.72 3.79
CA HIS A 253 -22.18 -7.11 3.59
C HIS A 253 -23.62 -7.21 3.06
N ARG A 254 -24.57 -6.45 3.61
CA ARG A 254 -25.96 -6.43 3.11
C ARG A 254 -26.02 -6.00 1.65
N ASN A 255 -25.27 -4.98 1.28
CA ASN A 255 -25.25 -4.49 -0.10
C ASN A 255 -24.65 -5.52 -1.06
N LEU A 256 -23.68 -6.33 -0.61
CA LEU A 256 -23.07 -7.40 -1.40
C LEU A 256 -23.93 -8.67 -1.48
N THR A 257 -24.67 -9.01 -0.42
CA THR A 257 -25.32 -10.33 -0.25
C THR A 257 -26.85 -10.29 -0.32
N GLY A 258 -27.42 -9.27 -0.97
CA GLY A 258 -28.87 -9.16 -1.14
C GLY A 258 -29.64 -8.91 0.16
N GLY A 259 -29.02 -8.24 1.13
CA GLY A 259 -29.65 -7.77 2.37
C GLY A 259 -29.40 -8.64 3.62
N ALA A 260 -28.61 -9.72 3.50
CA ALA A 260 -28.25 -10.56 4.64
C ALA A 260 -27.28 -9.84 5.60
N SER A 261 -27.55 -9.95 6.90
CA SER A 261 -26.71 -9.32 7.92
C SER A 261 -25.41 -10.09 8.11
N VAL A 262 -24.28 -9.38 8.21
CA VAL A 262 -22.98 -10.00 8.49
C VAL A 262 -22.95 -10.68 9.86
N HIS A 263 -23.76 -10.20 10.81
CA HIS A 263 -23.83 -10.74 12.17
C HIS A 263 -24.51 -12.11 12.26
N LEU A 264 -25.11 -12.57 11.18
CA LEU A 264 -25.69 -13.91 11.03
C LEU A 264 -24.88 -14.78 10.07
N ALA A 265 -23.82 -14.24 9.47
CA ALA A 265 -22.95 -14.98 8.57
C ALA A 265 -22.00 -15.88 9.37
N ASP A 266 -21.64 -17.02 8.79
CA ASP A 266 -20.64 -17.90 9.35
C ASP A 266 -19.25 -17.24 9.34
N TRP A 267 -18.45 -17.51 10.37
CA TRP A 267 -17.05 -17.09 10.40
C TRP A 267 -16.30 -17.76 9.24
N PRO A 268 -15.46 -17.03 8.48
CA PRO A 268 -14.87 -17.55 7.24
C PRO A 268 -13.88 -18.70 7.45
N ILE A 269 -13.48 -18.97 8.70
CA ILE A 269 -12.53 -20.03 9.07
C ILE A 269 -13.21 -20.99 10.04
N ARG A 270 -13.06 -22.28 9.83
CA ARG A 270 -13.55 -23.30 10.76
C ARG A 270 -12.58 -23.42 11.94
N SER A 271 -13.11 -23.34 13.16
CA SER A 271 -12.38 -23.77 14.36
C SER A 271 -12.52 -25.28 14.53
N GLU A 272 -11.55 -25.94 15.17
CA GLU A 272 -11.63 -27.38 15.46
C GLU A 272 -12.92 -27.71 16.24
N GLY A 273 -13.87 -28.39 15.59
CA GLY A 273 -15.20 -28.66 16.16
C GLY A 273 -16.05 -29.64 15.34
N PRO A 274 -17.21 -30.08 15.87
CA PRO A 274 -18.03 -31.15 15.28
C PRO A 274 -18.88 -30.73 14.06
N LEU A 275 -18.78 -29.49 13.60
CA LEU A 275 -19.50 -29.00 12.43
C LEU A 275 -18.68 -29.27 11.16
N GLU A 276 -19.04 -30.31 10.42
CA GLU A 276 -18.43 -30.69 9.14
C GLU A 276 -18.56 -29.55 8.10
N GLY A 277 -17.49 -29.29 7.33
CA GLY A 277 -17.42 -28.28 6.27
C GLY A 277 -15.99 -27.89 5.90
N GLU A 278 -15.79 -27.28 4.72
CA GLU A 278 -14.50 -26.72 4.27
C GLU A 278 -14.42 -25.23 4.64
N ASP A 279 -13.20 -24.69 4.77
CA ASP A 279 -12.98 -23.25 4.96
C ASP A 279 -13.48 -22.46 3.74
N GLU A 280 -14.14 -21.32 3.97
CA GLU A 280 -14.63 -20.45 2.90
C GLU A 280 -13.57 -19.40 2.53
N LEU A 281 -12.35 -19.86 2.29
CA LEU A 281 -11.21 -19.03 1.94
C LEU A 281 -10.61 -19.44 0.59
N PRO A 282 -10.19 -18.46 -0.23
CA PRO A 282 -9.42 -18.74 -1.45
C PRO A 282 -8.12 -19.53 -1.17
N PRO A 283 -7.55 -20.21 -2.19
CA PRO A 283 -6.30 -20.94 -2.03
C PRO A 283 -5.11 -20.03 -1.72
N ILE A 284 -4.16 -20.54 -0.93
CA ILE A 284 -2.90 -19.87 -0.63
C ILE A 284 -1.80 -20.34 -1.60
N ASP A 285 -1.12 -19.39 -2.23
CA ASP A 285 0.05 -19.58 -3.08
C ASP A 285 1.24 -18.74 -2.55
N MET A 286 2.04 -19.35 -1.69
CA MET A 286 3.22 -18.71 -1.09
C MET A 286 4.28 -18.31 -2.11
N VAL A 287 4.37 -19.02 -3.24
CA VAL A 287 5.37 -18.73 -4.28
C VAL A 287 4.96 -17.48 -5.03
N LEU A 288 3.69 -17.37 -5.39
CA LEU A 288 3.13 -16.18 -6.03
C LEU A 288 3.26 -14.95 -5.13
N GLU A 289 3.00 -15.09 -3.83
CA GLU A 289 3.22 -14.02 -2.87
C GLU A 289 4.67 -13.56 -2.79
N ALA A 290 5.63 -14.48 -2.72
CA ALA A 290 7.06 -14.14 -2.70
C ALA A 290 7.49 -13.41 -3.99
N LYS A 291 7.01 -13.85 -5.16
CA LYS A 291 7.23 -13.14 -6.42
C LYS A 291 6.68 -11.72 -6.38
N MET A 292 5.48 -11.54 -5.81
CA MET A 292 4.85 -10.23 -5.75
C MET A 292 5.53 -9.28 -4.76
N GLU A 293 6.08 -9.81 -3.67
CA GLU A 293 6.91 -9.05 -2.74
C GLU A 293 8.17 -8.52 -3.44
N LEU A 294 8.81 -9.34 -4.29
CA LEU A 294 9.91 -8.89 -5.12
C LEU A 294 9.48 -7.79 -6.10
N VAL A 295 8.35 -7.95 -6.79
CA VAL A 295 7.81 -6.94 -7.72
C VAL A 295 7.63 -5.59 -7.02
N ARG A 296 7.05 -5.59 -5.82
CA ARG A 296 6.86 -4.36 -5.01
C ARG A 296 8.19 -3.75 -4.58
N SER A 297 9.13 -4.59 -4.14
CA SER A 297 10.48 -4.17 -3.75
C SER A 297 11.26 -3.54 -4.92
N LEU A 298 11.10 -4.11 -6.13
CA LEU A 298 11.67 -3.55 -7.36
C LEU A 298 11.00 -2.23 -7.76
N ALA A 299 9.67 -2.11 -7.63
CA ALA A 299 8.96 -0.86 -7.88
C ALA A 299 9.44 0.28 -6.96
N GLU A 300 9.61 0.00 -5.65
CA GLU A 300 10.19 0.96 -4.71
C GLU A 300 11.64 1.30 -5.06
N THR A 301 12.43 0.30 -5.42
CA THR A 301 13.82 0.46 -5.83
C THR A 301 13.94 1.35 -7.08
N GLY A 302 13.09 1.14 -8.09
CA GLY A 302 13.05 1.98 -9.27
C GLY A 302 12.64 3.41 -8.94
N ARG A 303 11.68 3.62 -8.03
CA ARG A 303 11.34 4.97 -7.55
C ARG A 303 12.56 5.66 -6.91
N ARG A 304 13.35 4.94 -6.12
CA ARG A 304 14.60 5.45 -5.53
C ARG A 304 15.63 5.80 -6.60
N ILE A 305 15.91 4.89 -7.54
CA ILE A 305 16.81 5.13 -8.68
C ILE A 305 16.42 6.42 -9.43
N ARG A 306 15.12 6.61 -9.70
CA ARG A 306 14.61 7.80 -10.38
C ARG A 306 14.84 9.07 -9.58
N ILE A 307 14.64 9.05 -8.26
CA ILE A 307 14.91 10.20 -7.39
C ILE A 307 16.40 10.55 -7.42
N ASP A 308 17.27 9.56 -7.22
CA ASP A 308 18.72 9.76 -7.14
C ASP A 308 19.29 10.28 -8.47
N ALA A 309 18.73 9.85 -9.59
CA ALA A 309 19.10 10.29 -10.94
C ALA A 309 18.32 11.54 -11.42
N ASN A 310 17.53 12.18 -10.56
CA ASN A 310 16.67 13.34 -10.91
C ASN A 310 15.73 13.09 -12.11
N ARG A 311 15.28 11.85 -12.31
CA ARG A 311 14.28 11.47 -13.31
C ARG A 311 12.88 11.73 -12.75
N ARG A 312 12.17 12.74 -13.27
CA ARG A 312 10.77 13.02 -12.93
C ARG A 312 9.90 11.76 -12.98
N GLN A 313 8.98 11.60 -12.03
CA GLN A 313 8.11 10.41 -11.96
C GLN A 313 7.27 10.17 -13.24
N ARG A 314 6.83 11.22 -13.94
CA ARG A 314 6.00 11.11 -15.17
C ARG A 314 6.79 11.00 -16.47
N LEU A 315 8.09 11.24 -16.45
CA LEU A 315 8.97 11.16 -17.62
C LEU A 315 9.41 9.71 -17.84
N PRO A 316 8.81 8.96 -18.78
CA PRO A 316 9.10 7.52 -18.94
C PRO A 316 10.56 7.26 -19.25
N CYS A 317 11.09 6.12 -18.81
CA CYS A 317 12.36 5.58 -19.28
C CYS A 317 12.15 4.65 -20.48
N GLN A 318 13.13 4.52 -21.37
CA GLN A 318 12.97 3.66 -22.54
C GLN A 318 12.90 2.19 -22.14
N ALA A 319 13.80 1.77 -21.25
CA ALA A 319 13.93 0.39 -20.84
C ALA A 319 14.41 0.28 -19.40
N SER A 320 14.10 -0.87 -18.79
CA SER A 320 14.68 -1.32 -17.54
C SER A 320 14.94 -2.83 -17.61
N TRP A 321 15.93 -3.29 -16.84
CA TRP A 321 16.32 -4.69 -16.77
C TRP A 321 16.38 -5.15 -15.32
N ILE A 322 15.86 -6.36 -15.09
CA ILE A 322 15.98 -7.09 -13.83
C ILE A 322 17.13 -8.07 -14.01
N VAL A 323 18.16 -7.96 -13.19
CA VAL A 323 19.34 -8.83 -13.26
C VAL A 323 19.37 -9.76 -12.05
N GLY A 324 19.33 -11.06 -12.31
CA GLY A 324 19.19 -12.09 -11.29
C GLY A 324 17.76 -12.22 -10.73
N GLY A 325 17.62 -13.01 -9.68
CA GLY A 325 16.32 -13.27 -9.02
C GLY A 325 15.48 -14.39 -9.66
N PRO A 326 14.31 -14.70 -9.07
CA PRO A 326 13.36 -15.65 -9.61
C PRO A 326 12.64 -15.10 -10.86
N GLU A 327 12.02 -16.00 -11.62
CA GLU A 327 11.20 -15.67 -12.78
C GLU A 327 9.93 -14.92 -12.35
N ILE A 328 9.77 -13.68 -12.83
CA ILE A 328 8.60 -12.81 -12.58
C ILE A 328 8.01 -12.17 -13.85
N SER A 329 8.19 -12.77 -15.04
CA SER A 329 7.69 -12.20 -16.31
C SER A 329 6.19 -12.01 -16.35
N GLU A 330 5.43 -12.83 -15.60
CA GLU A 330 3.98 -12.67 -15.44
C GLU A 330 3.58 -11.33 -14.82
N PHE A 331 4.52 -10.63 -14.17
CA PHE A 331 4.32 -9.30 -13.57
C PHE A 331 5.04 -8.18 -14.32
N HIS A 332 5.69 -8.44 -15.47
CA HIS A 332 6.47 -7.42 -16.17
C HIS A 332 5.64 -6.22 -16.59
N ASP A 333 4.42 -6.43 -17.10
CA ASP A 333 3.55 -5.32 -17.49
C ASP A 333 3.18 -4.44 -16.28
N ILE A 334 2.88 -5.09 -15.15
CA ILE A 334 2.57 -4.40 -13.90
C ILE A 334 3.77 -3.58 -13.42
N LEU A 335 4.94 -4.20 -13.38
CA LEU A 335 6.16 -3.55 -12.91
C LEU A 335 6.62 -2.46 -13.87
N ALA A 336 6.50 -2.65 -15.18
CA ALA A 336 6.87 -1.67 -16.20
C ALA A 336 6.06 -0.37 -16.06
N GLU A 337 4.75 -0.49 -15.86
CA GLU A 337 3.90 0.68 -15.61
C GLU A 337 4.27 1.38 -14.29
N GLU A 338 4.58 0.65 -13.22
CA GLU A 338 4.99 1.21 -11.93
C GLU A 338 6.35 1.92 -12.00
N LEU A 339 7.30 1.32 -12.70
CA LEU A 339 8.62 1.89 -12.97
C LEU A 339 8.55 3.05 -13.97
N ASN A 340 7.42 3.17 -14.69
CA ASN A 340 7.22 4.07 -15.80
C ASN A 340 8.33 3.89 -16.86
N VAL A 341 8.42 2.68 -17.40
CA VAL A 341 9.32 2.27 -18.49
C VAL A 341 8.52 1.73 -19.67
N GLU A 342 8.99 1.94 -20.89
CA GLU A 342 8.33 1.43 -22.10
C GLU A 342 8.61 -0.07 -22.33
N PHE A 343 9.74 -0.57 -21.83
CA PHE A 343 10.15 -1.96 -21.96
C PHE A 343 10.80 -2.45 -20.66
N LEU A 344 10.44 -3.65 -20.22
CA LEU A 344 11.04 -4.32 -19.08
C LEU A 344 11.42 -5.75 -19.47
N ALA A 345 12.64 -6.14 -19.15
CA ALA A 345 13.14 -7.49 -19.42
C ALA A 345 14.03 -8.02 -18.29
N THR A 346 14.28 -9.32 -18.31
CA THR A 346 15.28 -9.96 -17.47
C THR A 346 16.60 -10.03 -18.22
N GLU A 347 17.71 -9.87 -17.51
CA GLU A 347 19.07 -9.99 -18.02
C GLU A 347 19.91 -10.85 -17.08
N GLU A 348 20.90 -11.56 -17.60
CA GLU A 348 21.75 -12.46 -16.77
C GLU A 348 23.04 -11.77 -16.29
N ASP A 349 23.56 -10.83 -17.08
CA ASP A 349 24.88 -10.24 -16.86
C ASP A 349 24.79 -8.75 -16.49
N LEU A 350 25.11 -8.43 -15.23
CA LEU A 350 25.17 -7.06 -14.73
C LEU A 350 26.33 -6.26 -15.33
N ASP A 351 27.44 -6.93 -15.71
CA ASP A 351 28.61 -6.27 -16.30
C ASP A 351 28.27 -5.66 -17.69
N ARG A 352 27.14 -6.07 -18.31
CA ARG A 352 26.57 -5.39 -19.49
C ARG A 352 26.32 -3.90 -19.23
N PHE A 353 25.91 -3.51 -18.02
CA PHE A 353 25.53 -2.14 -17.66
C PHE A 353 26.58 -1.41 -16.83
N GLN A 354 27.65 -2.10 -16.43
CA GLN A 354 28.70 -1.55 -15.59
C GLN A 354 30.00 -1.41 -16.38
N ARG A 355 30.86 -0.50 -15.92
CA ARG A 355 32.25 -0.36 -16.38
C ARG A 355 33.16 -0.29 -15.17
N ILE A 356 34.42 -0.64 -15.40
CA ILE A 356 35.47 -0.46 -14.40
C ILE A 356 35.82 1.03 -14.32
N GLU A 357 35.93 1.55 -13.09
CA GLU A 357 36.52 2.83 -12.77
C GLU A 357 37.71 2.60 -11.83
N LEU A 358 38.85 3.20 -12.15
CA LEU A 358 40.03 3.19 -11.28
C LEU A 358 40.03 4.45 -10.42
N ALA A 359 39.40 4.35 -9.24
CA ALA A 359 39.36 5.47 -8.31
C ALA A 359 40.73 5.68 -7.65
N PRO A 360 41.25 6.92 -7.57
CA PRO A 360 42.58 7.17 -7.03
C PRO A 360 42.64 6.94 -5.53
N ASN A 361 43.58 6.13 -5.06
CA ASN A 361 43.96 6.11 -3.65
C ASN A 361 44.82 7.35 -3.34
N ARG A 362 44.16 8.48 -3.12
CA ARG A 362 44.80 9.78 -2.89
C ARG A 362 45.86 9.77 -1.77
N LYS A 363 45.72 8.88 -0.78
CA LYS A 363 46.69 8.75 0.31
C LYS A 363 47.98 8.04 -0.15
N ALA A 364 47.87 7.00 -0.97
CA ALA A 364 49.03 6.32 -1.55
C ALA A 364 49.73 7.23 -2.57
N LEU A 365 48.97 7.71 -3.57
CA LEU A 365 49.47 8.61 -4.61
C LEU A 365 50.04 9.91 -4.04
N GLY A 366 49.45 10.48 -2.99
CA GLY A 366 49.96 11.70 -2.36
C GLY A 366 51.33 11.53 -1.69
N ARG A 367 51.62 10.34 -1.13
CA ARG A 367 52.95 10.02 -0.59
C ARG A 367 53.98 9.82 -1.70
N LYS A 368 53.56 9.26 -2.83
CA LYS A 368 54.39 8.90 -3.99
C LYS A 368 54.74 10.10 -4.86
N CYS A 369 53.73 10.84 -5.32
CA CYS A 369 53.85 11.88 -6.36
C CYS A 369 53.97 13.30 -5.78
N ARG A 370 53.61 13.51 -4.51
CA ARG A 370 53.74 14.80 -3.78
C ARG A 370 53.15 15.98 -4.56
N GLN A 371 54.01 16.88 -5.05
CA GLN A 371 53.61 18.09 -5.78
C GLN A 371 52.99 17.78 -7.16
N ASP A 372 53.30 16.62 -7.73
CA ASP A 372 52.83 16.18 -9.05
C ASP A 372 51.49 15.41 -8.95
N LEU A 373 50.94 15.22 -7.74
CA LEU A 373 49.66 14.54 -7.53
C LEU A 373 48.53 15.08 -8.43
N PRO A 374 48.32 16.40 -8.61
CA PRO A 374 47.28 16.91 -9.49
C PRO A 374 47.45 16.47 -10.95
N VAL A 375 48.69 16.35 -11.43
CA VAL A 375 49.00 15.92 -12.80
C VAL A 375 48.68 14.43 -12.97
N VAL A 376 49.09 13.60 -11.99
CA VAL A 376 48.80 12.16 -12.00
C VAL A 376 47.30 11.88 -11.93
N LEU A 377 46.55 12.66 -11.14
CA LEU A 377 45.08 12.54 -11.08
C LEU A 377 44.39 12.94 -12.39
N ASP A 378 44.90 13.98 -13.07
CA ASP A 378 44.40 14.41 -14.37
C ASP A 378 44.68 13.35 -15.46
N GLU A 379 45.88 12.77 -15.49
CA GLU A 379 46.19 11.68 -16.42
C GLU A 379 45.38 10.41 -16.12
N LEU A 380 45.21 10.04 -14.85
CA LEU A 380 44.38 8.90 -14.45
C LEU A 380 42.91 9.09 -14.85
N SER A 381 42.41 10.32 -14.90
CA SER A 381 41.03 10.58 -15.35
C SER A 381 40.83 10.40 -16.86
N LYS A 382 41.91 10.28 -17.63
CA LYS A 382 41.90 10.22 -19.11
C LYS A 382 42.26 8.84 -19.67
N VAL A 383 42.77 7.93 -18.84
CA VAL A 383 43.08 6.57 -19.29
C VAL A 383 41.80 5.76 -19.49
N ASP A 384 41.88 4.75 -20.35
CA ASP A 384 40.88 3.69 -20.40
C ASP A 384 41.08 2.76 -19.18
N PRO A 385 40.12 2.67 -18.24
CA PRO A 385 40.30 1.94 -16.98
C PRO A 385 40.59 0.45 -17.16
N GLU A 386 39.98 -0.20 -18.17
CA GLU A 386 40.16 -1.63 -18.41
C GLU A 386 41.55 -1.93 -18.95
N SER A 387 41.99 -1.19 -19.97
CA SER A 387 43.34 -1.34 -20.52
C SER A 387 44.42 -0.96 -19.49
N PHE A 388 44.20 0.11 -18.73
CA PHE A 388 45.17 0.55 -17.72
C PHE A 388 45.25 -0.38 -16.52
N LEU A 389 44.14 -1.04 -16.14
CA LEU A 389 44.17 -2.09 -15.12
C LEU A 389 45.06 -3.26 -15.56
N LEU A 390 44.97 -3.69 -16.82
CA LEU A 390 45.86 -4.72 -17.37
C LEU A 390 47.34 -4.28 -17.36
N GLU A 391 47.63 -3.01 -17.64
CA GLU A 391 48.99 -2.46 -17.54
C GLU A 391 49.51 -2.48 -16.10
N ILE A 392 48.67 -2.13 -15.12
CA ILE A 392 49.01 -2.21 -13.68
C ILE A 392 49.30 -3.67 -13.29
N GLU A 393 48.46 -4.61 -13.70
CA GLU A 393 48.63 -6.05 -13.43
C GLU A 393 49.90 -6.62 -14.07
N ALA A 394 50.28 -6.11 -15.24
CA ALA A 394 51.53 -6.46 -15.93
C ALA A 394 52.77 -5.75 -15.38
N GLY A 395 52.63 -4.82 -14.42
CA GLY A 395 53.73 -4.02 -13.86
C GLY A 395 54.28 -2.95 -14.80
N LEU A 396 53.46 -2.50 -15.75
CA LEU A 396 53.81 -1.50 -16.79
C LEU A 396 53.06 -0.17 -16.63
N GLY A 397 52.05 -0.11 -15.78
CA GLY A 397 51.24 1.10 -15.55
C GLY A 397 52.09 2.26 -15.05
N ALA A 398 52.11 3.38 -15.78
CA ALA A 398 52.82 4.58 -15.38
C ALA A 398 52.08 5.85 -15.82
N LEU A 399 51.99 6.84 -14.93
CA LEU A 399 51.38 8.15 -15.20
C LEU A 399 52.32 9.26 -14.72
N ALA A 400 52.50 10.28 -15.54
CA ALA A 400 53.38 11.43 -15.30
C ALA A 400 54.80 11.04 -14.85
N GLY A 401 55.31 9.90 -15.33
CA GLY A 401 56.63 9.36 -14.96
C GLY A 401 56.69 8.59 -13.63
N TYR A 402 55.56 8.38 -12.97
CA TYR A 402 55.44 7.55 -11.77
C TYR A 402 54.81 6.19 -12.11
N GLU A 403 55.44 5.11 -11.65
CA GLU A 403 54.84 3.78 -11.68
C GLU A 403 53.54 3.78 -10.87
N ILE A 404 52.48 3.16 -11.38
CA ILE A 404 51.18 3.01 -10.72
C ILE A 404 50.96 1.53 -10.43
N THR A 405 50.63 1.22 -9.17
CA THR A 405 50.44 -0.15 -8.69
C THR A 405 49.02 -0.35 -8.16
N ALA A 406 48.64 -1.59 -7.85
CA ALA A 406 47.33 -1.89 -7.27
C ALA A 406 47.07 -1.21 -5.91
N GLU A 407 48.10 -0.74 -5.19
CA GLU A 407 47.91 0.04 -3.95
C GLU A 407 47.54 1.51 -4.21
N ASP A 408 47.83 2.01 -5.41
CA ASP A 408 47.66 3.41 -5.82
C ASP A 408 46.25 3.71 -6.36
N VAL A 409 45.48 2.66 -6.71
CA VAL A 409 44.12 2.75 -7.25
C VAL A 409 43.18 1.79 -6.53
N GLU A 410 41.90 2.13 -6.50
CA GLU A 410 40.81 1.28 -6.03
C GLU A 410 39.91 0.94 -7.23
N ILE A 411 39.70 -0.35 -7.48
CA ILE A 411 38.85 -0.83 -8.57
C ILE A 411 37.40 -0.72 -8.12
N ARG A 412 36.62 0.10 -8.82
CA ARG A 412 35.17 0.23 -8.60
C ARG A 412 34.43 -0.21 -9.85
N ARG A 413 33.30 -0.89 -9.68
CA ARG A 413 32.31 -1.04 -10.74
C ARG A 413 31.32 0.10 -10.61
N VAL A 414 31.20 0.89 -11.66
CA VAL A 414 30.24 1.98 -11.75
C VAL A 414 29.36 1.77 -12.97
N GLU A 415 28.15 2.31 -12.95
CA GLU A 415 27.25 2.24 -14.08
C GLU A 415 27.87 2.92 -15.31
N LYS A 416 27.64 2.33 -16.49
CA LYS A 416 27.93 3.00 -17.77
C LYS A 416 27.10 4.28 -17.87
N GLU A 417 27.64 5.26 -18.57
CA GLU A 417 26.94 6.53 -18.81
C GLU A 417 25.57 6.26 -19.43
N GLY A 418 24.53 6.90 -18.88
CA GLY A 418 23.14 6.70 -19.30
C GLY A 418 22.40 5.58 -18.55
N PHE A 419 23.06 4.78 -17.70
CA PHE A 419 22.38 3.79 -16.85
C PHE A 419 22.43 4.19 -15.38
N ALA A 420 21.43 3.74 -14.63
CA ALA A 420 21.41 3.79 -13.17
C ALA A 420 20.93 2.45 -12.63
N ALA A 421 21.56 1.95 -11.58
CA ALA A 421 21.24 0.63 -11.03
C ALA A 421 21.15 0.66 -9.50
N SER A 422 20.39 -0.28 -8.94
CA SER A 422 20.39 -0.57 -7.50
C SER A 422 20.15 -2.04 -7.29
N THR A 423 20.87 -2.63 -6.34
CA THR A 423 20.74 -4.03 -5.94
C THR A 423 19.99 -4.11 -4.62
N ILE A 424 19.08 -5.06 -4.52
CA ILE A 424 18.37 -5.43 -3.29
C ILE A 424 18.66 -6.89 -2.95
N GLN A 425 18.64 -7.20 -1.66
CA GLN A 425 18.64 -8.58 -1.19
C GLN A 425 17.20 -9.07 -1.09
N PHE A 426 16.91 -10.20 -1.71
CA PHE A 426 15.62 -10.85 -1.68
C PHE A 426 15.75 -12.20 -0.99
N ASP A 427 14.98 -12.41 0.08
CA ASP A 427 14.87 -13.69 0.77
C ASP A 427 13.71 -14.49 0.14
N GLY A 428 14.06 -15.30 -0.85
CA GLY A 428 13.10 -16.09 -1.61
C GLY A 428 12.96 -17.52 -1.10
N PRO A 429 12.06 -18.33 -1.71
CA PRO A 429 11.90 -19.74 -1.38
C PRO A 429 13.20 -20.56 -1.52
N ASP A 430 14.09 -20.13 -2.41
CA ASP A 430 15.39 -20.76 -2.69
C ASP A 430 16.56 -20.14 -1.90
N GLY A 431 16.28 -19.23 -0.97
CA GLY A 431 17.24 -18.53 -0.11
C GLY A 431 17.51 -17.08 -0.51
N GLU A 432 18.47 -16.46 0.19
CA GLU A 432 18.91 -15.09 -0.07
C GLU A 432 19.60 -14.98 -1.44
N MET A 433 19.14 -14.02 -2.24
CA MET A 433 19.70 -13.71 -3.55
C MET A 433 19.77 -12.20 -3.79
N ASP A 434 20.79 -11.78 -4.52
CA ASP A 434 20.93 -10.40 -4.97
C ASP A 434 20.15 -10.22 -6.28
N VAL A 435 19.27 -9.20 -6.31
CA VAL A 435 18.51 -8.81 -7.50
C VAL A 435 18.80 -7.35 -7.80
N SER A 436 19.31 -7.07 -9.00
CA SER A 436 19.60 -5.70 -9.43
C SER A 436 18.52 -5.19 -10.38
N LEU A 437 18.05 -3.97 -10.15
CA LEU A 437 17.24 -3.23 -11.12
C LEU A 437 18.11 -2.21 -11.82
N VAL A 438 18.15 -2.25 -13.15
CA VAL A 438 18.87 -1.30 -13.99
C VAL A 438 17.87 -0.49 -14.82
N MET A 439 18.04 0.82 -14.90
CA MET A 439 17.19 1.72 -15.69
C MET A 439 18.01 2.46 -16.74
N ASP A 440 17.48 2.54 -17.96
CA ASP A 440 17.97 3.42 -19.02
C ASP A 440 17.51 4.85 -18.76
N MET A 441 18.48 5.73 -18.52
CA MET A 441 18.29 7.14 -18.21
C MET A 441 18.49 8.05 -19.42
N ALA A 442 18.80 7.50 -20.59
CA ALA A 442 18.85 8.27 -21.83
C ALA A 442 17.52 9.01 -22.07
N LEU A 443 17.63 10.22 -22.60
CA LEU A 443 16.50 11.04 -23.00
C LEU A 443 16.42 11.07 -24.51
N THR A 444 15.21 10.85 -25.01
CA THR A 444 14.86 11.04 -26.41
C THR A 444 13.72 12.05 -26.50
N ASP A 445 13.61 12.75 -27.62
CA ASP A 445 12.53 13.72 -27.84
C ASP A 445 11.14 13.07 -27.68
N ALA A 446 11.01 11.79 -28.07
CA ALA A 446 9.78 11.02 -27.88
C ALA A 446 9.44 10.80 -26.41
N LEU A 447 10.42 10.43 -25.57
CA LEU A 447 10.19 10.28 -24.12
C LEU A 447 9.87 11.60 -23.45
N GLN A 448 10.55 12.69 -23.86
CA GLN A 448 10.26 14.03 -23.34
C GLN A 448 8.83 14.48 -23.71
N SER A 449 8.39 14.21 -24.94
CA SER A 449 7.03 14.47 -25.42
C SER A 449 5.98 13.71 -24.58
N LYS A 450 6.16 12.39 -24.38
CA LYS A 450 5.27 11.57 -23.53
C LYS A 450 5.24 12.07 -22.08
N GLY A 451 6.40 12.41 -21.53
CA GLY A 451 6.52 12.94 -20.16
C GLY A 451 5.77 14.26 -20.00
N LEU A 452 5.92 15.17 -20.96
CA LEU A 452 5.23 16.45 -21.00
C LEU A 452 3.70 16.26 -21.09
N ALA A 453 3.23 15.35 -21.95
CA ALA A 453 1.81 15.02 -22.08
C ALA A 453 1.20 14.54 -20.75
N ARG A 454 1.88 13.64 -20.04
CA ARG A 454 1.42 13.12 -18.74
C ARG A 454 1.40 14.18 -17.64
N ASP A 455 2.35 15.10 -17.62
CA ASP A 455 2.33 16.23 -16.70
C ASP A 455 1.16 17.19 -17.00
N ILE A 456 0.88 17.47 -18.28
CA ILE A 456 -0.28 18.28 -18.70
C ILE A 456 -1.61 17.60 -18.33
N ILE A 457 -1.80 16.32 -18.65
CA ILE A 457 -3.00 15.54 -18.31
C ILE A 457 -3.29 15.65 -16.81
N ARG A 458 -2.28 15.47 -15.95
CA ARG A 458 -2.45 15.59 -14.49
C ARG A 458 -3.00 16.95 -14.08
N ARG A 459 -2.46 18.04 -14.64
CA ARG A 459 -2.85 19.40 -14.27
C ARG A 459 -4.28 19.69 -14.71
N ILE A 460 -4.63 19.27 -15.92
CA ILE A 460 -6.00 19.41 -16.44
C ILE A 460 -6.99 18.57 -15.62
N GLN A 461 -6.65 17.31 -15.29
CA GLN A 461 -7.52 16.46 -14.47
C GLN A 461 -7.70 17.01 -13.05
N SER A 462 -6.66 17.64 -12.48
CA SER A 462 -6.78 18.34 -11.19
C SER A 462 -7.73 19.54 -11.33
N LYS A 463 -7.61 20.31 -12.41
CA LYS A 463 -8.50 21.44 -12.69
C LYS A 463 -9.95 21.01 -12.91
N ARG A 464 -10.20 19.91 -13.61
CA ARG A 464 -11.55 19.34 -13.79
C ARG A 464 -12.23 19.04 -12.45
N LYS A 465 -11.46 18.54 -11.47
CA LYS A 465 -11.95 18.31 -10.10
C LYS A 465 -12.20 19.61 -9.34
N GLU A 466 -11.33 20.61 -9.49
CA GLU A 466 -11.54 21.94 -8.90
C GLU A 466 -12.80 22.63 -9.44
N LEU A 467 -13.12 22.38 -10.71
CA LEU A 467 -14.33 22.88 -11.38
C LEU A 467 -15.58 22.04 -11.09
N ASP A 468 -15.46 20.96 -10.29
CA ASP A 468 -16.55 20.05 -9.94
C ASP A 468 -17.30 19.49 -11.17
N LEU A 469 -16.56 19.16 -12.23
CA LEU A 469 -17.14 18.61 -13.46
C LEU A 469 -17.51 17.14 -13.28
N GLU A 470 -18.65 16.74 -13.86
CA GLU A 470 -19.03 15.33 -13.96
C GLU A 470 -17.93 14.51 -14.69
N VAL A 471 -17.81 13.23 -14.33
CA VAL A 471 -16.74 12.33 -14.84
C VAL A 471 -16.78 12.23 -16.38
N ASN A 472 -17.97 12.28 -16.96
CA ASN A 472 -18.21 12.19 -18.41
C ASN A 472 -18.26 13.56 -19.12
N ALA A 473 -18.12 14.69 -18.42
CA ALA A 473 -18.20 16.02 -19.01
C ALA A 473 -17.07 16.28 -20.02
N THR A 474 -17.40 16.92 -21.15
CA THR A 474 -16.44 17.32 -22.18
C THR A 474 -15.95 18.75 -21.97
N ILE A 475 -14.71 19.03 -22.38
CA ILE A 475 -14.09 20.37 -22.25
C ILE A 475 -13.53 20.88 -23.58
N ALA A 476 -13.42 22.20 -23.71
CA ALA A 476 -12.50 22.84 -24.65
C ALA A 476 -11.18 23.13 -23.94
N LEU A 477 -10.07 22.75 -24.57
CA LEU A 477 -8.72 22.84 -24.03
C LEU A 477 -7.82 23.70 -24.92
N GLU A 478 -7.11 24.63 -24.32
CA GLU A 478 -5.98 25.31 -24.94
C GLU A 478 -4.75 25.19 -24.03
N VAL A 479 -3.59 24.95 -24.63
CA VAL A 479 -2.31 24.78 -23.92
C VAL A 479 -1.24 25.60 -24.63
N TRP A 480 -0.49 26.41 -23.88
CA TRP A 480 0.61 27.22 -24.39
C TRP A 480 1.94 26.68 -23.86
N LEU A 481 2.78 26.21 -24.77
CA LEU A 481 4.10 25.67 -24.51
C LEU A 481 5.17 26.69 -24.92
N PRO A 482 6.11 27.03 -24.03
CA PRO A 482 7.19 27.95 -24.39
C PRO A 482 8.11 27.27 -25.41
N SER A 483 8.70 28.04 -26.33
CA SER A 483 9.49 27.49 -27.45
C SER A 483 10.75 26.75 -27.03
N ASN A 484 11.26 27.01 -25.81
CA ASN A 484 12.40 26.32 -25.20
C ASN A 484 12.03 25.00 -24.49
N ALA A 485 10.74 24.70 -24.26
CA ALA A 485 10.31 23.41 -23.72
C ALA A 485 10.47 22.27 -24.76
N PRO A 486 10.48 20.99 -24.32
CA PRO A 486 10.41 19.86 -25.24
C PRO A 486 9.21 19.96 -26.19
N GLY A 487 9.38 19.46 -27.42
CA GLY A 487 8.28 19.34 -28.38
C GLY A 487 7.26 18.31 -27.92
N MET A 488 6.00 18.51 -28.31
CA MET A 488 4.94 17.51 -28.15
C MET A 488 4.51 16.99 -29.51
N SER A 489 4.61 15.68 -29.71
CA SER A 489 4.19 14.98 -30.92
C SER A 489 2.67 15.07 -31.14
N GLU A 490 2.20 14.90 -32.38
CA GLU A 490 0.75 14.87 -32.68
C GLU A 490 0.03 13.70 -32.00
N GLU A 491 0.72 12.57 -31.84
CA GLU A 491 0.21 11.40 -31.12
C GLU A 491 -0.02 11.71 -29.64
N ASP A 492 0.96 12.35 -29.00
CA ASP A 492 0.86 12.73 -27.59
C ASP A 492 -0.16 13.84 -27.36
N GLN A 493 -0.30 14.80 -28.29
CA GLN A 493 -1.36 15.81 -28.25
C GLN A 493 -2.75 15.15 -28.32
N SER A 494 -2.90 14.15 -29.21
CA SER A 494 -4.15 13.38 -29.35
C SER A 494 -4.44 12.56 -28.09
N HIS A 495 -3.40 11.98 -27.47
CA HIS A 495 -3.52 11.27 -26.21
C HIS A 495 -3.97 12.21 -25.08
N VAL A 496 -3.39 13.41 -24.95
CA VAL A 496 -3.85 14.42 -23.98
C VAL A 496 -5.33 14.73 -24.19
N ALA A 497 -5.75 15.01 -25.42
CA ALA A 497 -7.13 15.35 -25.74
C ALA A 497 -8.11 14.21 -25.38
N SER A 498 -7.73 12.96 -25.66
CA SER A 498 -8.53 11.78 -25.32
C SER A 498 -8.65 11.59 -23.80
N GLU A 499 -7.53 11.59 -23.08
CA GLU A 499 -7.48 11.37 -21.64
C GLU A 499 -8.25 12.41 -20.83
N VAL A 500 -8.25 13.67 -21.28
CA VAL A 500 -8.93 14.77 -20.59
C VAL A 500 -10.36 15.02 -21.09
N ARG A 501 -10.85 14.17 -22.00
CA ARG A 501 -12.18 14.28 -22.65
C ARG A 501 -12.39 15.64 -23.31
N ALA A 502 -11.38 16.12 -24.04
CA ALA A 502 -11.47 17.37 -24.77
C ALA A 502 -12.19 17.17 -26.11
N SER A 503 -13.26 17.92 -26.36
CA SER A 503 -13.91 17.97 -27.69
C SER A 503 -13.12 18.80 -28.69
N SER A 504 -12.28 19.71 -28.19
CA SER A 504 -11.30 20.46 -28.96
C SER A 504 -10.07 20.72 -28.10
N ALA A 505 -8.87 20.45 -28.63
CA ALA A 505 -7.60 20.74 -27.98
C ALA A 505 -6.68 21.50 -28.95
N VAL A 506 -6.15 22.64 -28.53
CA VAL A 506 -5.19 23.44 -29.31
C VAL A 506 -3.90 23.62 -28.51
N PHE A 507 -2.78 23.31 -29.14
CA PHE A 507 -1.45 23.45 -28.55
C PHE A 507 -0.67 24.55 -29.26
N HIS A 508 -0.33 25.60 -28.53
CA HIS A 508 0.39 26.77 -29.04
C HIS A 508 1.86 26.70 -28.65
N ARG A 509 2.75 27.03 -29.59
CA ARG A 509 4.19 27.24 -29.33
C ARG A 509 4.48 28.73 -29.33
N VAL A 510 4.88 29.27 -28.18
CA VAL A 510 5.01 30.72 -27.97
C VAL A 510 6.38 31.08 -27.42
N ASP A 511 6.75 32.37 -27.48
CA ASP A 511 7.97 32.87 -26.86
C ASP A 511 7.90 32.65 -25.32
N PRO A 512 8.97 32.17 -24.65
CA PRO A 512 8.96 31.97 -23.20
C PRO A 512 8.48 33.18 -22.39
N ASP A 513 8.82 34.39 -22.82
CA ASP A 513 8.41 35.63 -22.13
C ASP A 513 6.94 36.00 -22.40
N ALA A 514 6.31 35.37 -23.40
CA ALA A 514 4.95 35.68 -23.85
C ALA A 514 3.89 34.68 -23.36
N VAL A 515 4.28 33.52 -22.80
CA VAL A 515 3.36 32.41 -22.41
C VAL A 515 2.16 32.89 -21.60
N ALA A 516 2.39 33.61 -20.51
CA ALA A 516 1.32 34.12 -19.65
C ALA A 516 0.50 35.24 -20.31
N SER A 517 1.14 36.06 -21.15
CA SER A 517 0.48 37.17 -21.82
C SER A 517 -0.44 36.72 -22.97
N GLU A 518 -0.05 35.66 -23.69
CA GLU A 518 -0.82 35.10 -24.81
C GLU A 518 -1.94 34.17 -24.34
N ALA A 519 -1.76 33.45 -23.23
CA ALA A 519 -2.81 32.62 -22.65
C ALA A 519 -4.01 33.45 -22.14
N GLY A 520 -3.80 34.73 -21.86
CA GLY A 520 -4.85 35.66 -21.45
C GLY A 520 -5.33 35.47 -20.01
N THR A 521 -6.35 36.25 -19.63
CA THR A 521 -6.92 36.21 -18.27
C THR A 521 -7.76 34.96 -18.06
N GLY A 522 -7.41 34.14 -17.06
CA GLY A 522 -8.17 32.94 -16.66
C GLY A 522 -7.46 31.61 -16.93
N ALA A 523 -6.32 31.63 -17.63
CA ALA A 523 -5.47 30.45 -17.78
C ALA A 523 -4.73 30.13 -16.46
N ASP A 524 -4.63 28.85 -16.14
CA ASP A 524 -3.80 28.35 -15.05
C ASP A 524 -2.36 28.16 -15.55
N VAL A 525 -1.39 28.38 -14.66
CA VAL A 525 0.04 28.24 -14.97
C VAL A 525 0.66 27.21 -14.05
N PHE A 526 1.54 26.37 -14.60
CA PHE A 526 2.42 25.53 -13.80
C PHE A 526 3.83 25.51 -14.37
N SER A 527 4.82 25.34 -13.47
CA SER A 527 6.21 25.16 -13.86
C SER A 527 6.56 23.68 -13.99
N LEU A 528 7.22 23.32 -15.09
CA LEU A 528 7.83 22.03 -15.32
C LEU A 528 9.33 22.14 -15.02
N ASP A 529 9.82 21.31 -14.11
CA ASP A 529 11.23 21.27 -13.66
C ASP A 529 11.78 22.59 -13.07
N GLY A 530 10.92 23.59 -12.80
CA GLY A 530 11.38 24.92 -12.42
C GLY A 530 11.90 25.75 -13.60
N GLU A 531 11.87 25.21 -14.83
CA GLU A 531 12.50 25.78 -16.02
C GLU A 531 11.49 26.26 -17.06
N PHE A 532 10.37 25.54 -17.22
CA PHE A 532 9.39 25.84 -18.27
C PHE A 532 8.05 26.22 -17.64
N GLU A 533 7.59 27.45 -17.89
CA GLU A 533 6.23 27.85 -17.53
C GLU A 533 5.27 27.42 -18.63
N ILE A 534 4.27 26.62 -18.28
CA ILE A 534 3.24 26.12 -19.19
C ILE A 534 1.90 26.68 -18.70
N SER A 535 1.16 27.30 -19.62
CA SER A 535 -0.21 27.77 -19.36
C SER A 535 -1.22 26.83 -19.99
N TYR A 536 -2.37 26.66 -19.35
CA TYR A 536 -3.50 25.94 -19.94
C TYR A 536 -4.83 26.59 -19.54
N LEU A 537 -5.82 26.48 -20.41
CA LEU A 537 -7.17 26.98 -20.19
C LEU A 537 -8.17 25.84 -20.42
N VAL A 538 -9.01 25.59 -19.41
CA VAL A 538 -10.11 24.63 -19.47
C VAL A 538 -11.41 25.40 -19.49
N SER A 539 -12.20 25.24 -20.55
CA SER A 539 -13.57 25.77 -20.63
C SER A 539 -14.56 24.62 -20.66
N ALA A 540 -15.48 24.60 -19.69
CA ALA A 540 -16.60 23.65 -19.69
C ALA A 540 -17.56 23.99 -20.84
N LEU A 541 -18.06 22.97 -21.54
CA LEU A 541 -18.98 23.10 -22.67
C LEU A 541 -20.41 22.72 -22.30
#